data_AF-A0A929PKF6-F1
#
_entry.id   AF-A0A929PKF6-F1
#
_cell.length_a   1.000
_cell.length_b   1.000
_cell.length_c   1.000
_cell.angle_alpha   90.00
_cell.angle_beta   90.00
_cell.angle_gamma   90.00
#
_symmetry.space_group_name_H-M   'P 1'
#
loop_
_entity.id
_entity.type
_entity.pdbx_description
1 polymer ?
#
loop_
_entity_poly.entity_id
_entity_poly.type
_entity_poly.pdbx_seq_one_letter_code
_entity_poly.pdbx_strand_id
1 'polypeptide(L)'
;MYYSGFPGHIGMYSGNGNFIDAHPENVVDGEKEGKVMMDRIEESRFDKSSTKCYRVDTSQTKRNAAVTWVEEEKLGRNFNLSPPSPCDPGDEWYCSELVYCAYKEQ
;
A
#
# COMPACT_ATOMS: atom_id res chain seq x y z
N MET A 1 -6.48 -8.25 -20.65
CA MET A 1 -7.89 -8.02 -20.25
C MET A 1 -7.88 -6.93 -19.20
N TYR A 2 -8.45 -5.75 -19.51
CA TYR A 2 -8.59 -4.67 -18.54
C TYR A 2 -9.87 -4.91 -17.73
N TYR A 3 -9.73 -5.19 -16.44
CA TYR A 3 -10.88 -5.23 -15.52
C TYR A 3 -11.32 -3.79 -15.22
N SER A 4 -12.20 -3.24 -16.05
CA SER A 4 -12.81 -1.93 -15.80
C SER A 4 -13.81 -2.03 -14.64
N GLY A 5 -13.35 -1.71 -13.43
CA GLY A 5 -14.19 -1.69 -12.23
C GLY A 5 -13.42 -1.87 -10.93
N PHE A 6 -12.24 -2.49 -10.99
CA PHE A 6 -11.35 -2.55 -9.82
C PHE A 6 -10.42 -1.33 -9.82
N PRO A 7 -10.18 -0.71 -8.65
CA PRO A 7 -9.13 0.29 -8.54
C PRO A 7 -7.82 -0.36 -9.01
N GLY A 8 -7.15 0.25 -9.99
CA GLY A 8 -5.90 -0.27 -10.53
C GLY A 8 -4.76 -0.30 -9.52
N HIS A 9 -4.95 0.36 -8.37
CA HIS A 9 -4.00 0.46 -7.29
C HIS A 9 -4.68 0.87 -5.97
N ILE A 10 -4.13 0.45 -4.83
CA ILE A 10 -4.61 0.82 -3.50
C ILE A 10 -3.42 1.04 -2.56
N GLY A 11 -3.59 1.98 -1.63
CA GLY A 11 -2.67 2.22 -0.52
C GLY A 11 -3.45 2.47 0.76
N MET A 12 -2.72 2.67 1.86
CA MET A 12 -3.28 2.99 3.17
C MET A 12 -2.81 4.35 3.67
N TYR A 13 -3.69 5.10 4.30
CA TYR A 13 -3.34 6.37 4.93
C TYR A 13 -2.67 6.11 6.28
N SER A 14 -1.41 6.54 6.45
CA SER A 14 -0.69 6.40 7.73
C SER A 14 -0.85 7.61 8.65
N GLY A 15 -1.32 8.75 8.13
CA GLY A 15 -1.47 9.99 8.90
C GLY A 15 -0.62 11.12 8.35
N ASN A 16 -0.86 12.35 8.82
CA ASN A 16 -0.06 13.54 8.48
C ASN A 16 0.13 13.79 6.97
N GLY A 17 -0.85 13.43 6.15
CA GLY A 17 -0.77 13.57 4.70
C GLY A 17 0.05 12.47 4.00
N ASN A 18 0.51 11.45 4.72
CA ASN A 18 1.26 10.32 4.18
C ASN A 18 0.34 9.14 3.85
N PHE A 19 0.75 8.37 2.86
CA PHE A 19 0.18 7.07 2.55
C PHE A 19 1.30 6.05 2.35
N ILE A 20 0.96 4.78 2.53
CA ILE A 20 1.86 3.66 2.30
C ILE A 20 1.25 2.76 1.22
N ASP A 21 2.08 2.32 0.28
CA ASP A 21 1.69 1.34 -0.71
C ASP A 21 2.87 0.52 -1.23
N ALA A 22 2.56 -0.51 -2.01
CA ALA A 22 3.52 -1.25 -2.80
C ALA A 22 3.26 -0.95 -4.28
N HIS A 23 4.23 -0.40 -5.02
CA HIS A 23 4.03 -0.03 -6.42
C HIS A 23 5.29 -0.27 -7.25
N PRO A 24 5.17 -0.71 -8.52
CA PRO A 24 6.32 -0.99 -9.38
C PRO A 24 7.13 0.26 -9.76
N GLU A 25 6.54 1.45 -9.59
CA GLU A 25 7.16 2.74 -9.93
C GLU A 25 7.44 3.63 -8.72
N ASN A 26 7.59 3.04 -7.54
CA ASN A 26 8.03 3.81 -6.37
C ASN A 26 9.46 4.33 -6.60
N VAL A 27 9.79 5.52 -6.11
CA VAL A 27 11.11 6.15 -6.38
C VAL A 27 12.01 6.01 -5.15
N VAL A 28 13.16 5.37 -5.32
CA VAL A 28 14.21 5.24 -4.31
C VAL A 28 15.48 5.83 -4.90
N ASP A 29 16.10 6.79 -4.19
CA ASP A 29 17.34 7.47 -4.63
C ASP A 29 17.28 8.06 -6.07
N GLY A 30 16.09 8.45 -6.53
CA GLY A 30 15.86 9.03 -7.85
C GLY A 30 15.58 8.02 -8.96
N GLU A 31 15.60 6.72 -8.67
CA GLU A 31 15.29 5.65 -9.62
C GLU A 31 13.95 4.97 -9.31
N LYS A 32 13.22 4.56 -10.37
CA LYS A 32 11.97 3.82 -10.22
C LYS A 32 12.27 2.37 -9.84
N GLU A 33 11.89 1.99 -8.63
CA GLU A 33 12.00 0.64 -8.09
C GLU A 33 10.63 0.11 -7.62
N GLY A 34 10.40 -1.18 -7.86
CA GLY A 34 9.24 -1.87 -7.30
C GLY A 34 9.42 -2.09 -5.81
N LYS A 35 8.85 -1.20 -4.98
CA LYS A 35 9.05 -1.20 -3.52
C LYS A 35 7.77 -0.89 -2.75
N VAL A 36 7.75 -1.26 -1.48
CA VAL A 36 6.82 -0.71 -0.48
C VAL A 36 7.40 0.60 0.03
N MET A 37 6.67 1.72 -0.12
CA MET A 37 7.14 3.05 0.28
C MET A 37 6.06 3.83 1.00
N MET A 38 6.51 4.81 1.78
CA MET A 38 5.66 5.84 2.33
C MET A 38 5.94 7.16 1.62
N ASP A 39 4.89 7.76 1.06
CA ASP A 39 4.96 9.01 0.32
C ASP A 39 3.91 10.01 0.82
N ARG A 40 4.10 11.29 0.52
CA ARG A 40 3.08 12.32 0.75
C ARG A 40 2.02 12.23 -0.33
N ILE A 41 0.73 12.27 0.05
CA ILE A 41 -0.40 12.27 -0.90
C ILE A 41 -0.28 13.41 -1.92
N GLU A 42 0.23 14.56 -1.50
CA GLU A 42 0.39 15.75 -2.35
C GLU A 42 1.45 15.57 -3.46
N GLU A 43 2.45 14.73 -3.21
CA GLU A 43 3.56 14.43 -4.12
C GLU A 43 3.33 13.10 -4.85
N SER A 44 2.21 12.45 -4.56
CA SER A 44 1.91 11.11 -5.04
C SER A 44 1.45 11.10 -6.48
N ARG A 45 1.65 9.94 -7.11
CA ARG A 45 1.05 9.55 -8.38
C ARG A 45 -0.48 9.42 -8.36
N PHE A 46 -1.13 9.55 -7.19
CA PHE A 46 -2.58 9.50 -7.12
C PHE A 46 -3.17 10.79 -7.70
N ASP A 47 -3.82 10.64 -8.85
CA ASP A 47 -4.64 11.73 -9.39
C ASP A 47 -5.85 11.94 -8.47
N LYS A 48 -5.91 13.13 -7.85
CA LYS A 48 -7.00 13.55 -6.96
C LYS A 48 -8.37 13.49 -7.62
N SER A 49 -8.46 13.58 -8.95
CA SER A 49 -9.73 13.51 -9.70
C SER A 49 -10.27 12.07 -9.83
N SER A 50 -9.42 11.06 -9.67
CA SER A 50 -9.75 9.64 -9.88
C SER A 50 -9.65 8.80 -8.61
N THR A 51 -9.04 9.34 -7.55
CA THR A 51 -8.78 8.64 -6.29
C THR A 51 -10.01 8.66 -5.39
N LYS A 52 -10.41 7.49 -4.89
CA LYS A 52 -11.49 7.33 -3.91
C LYS A 52 -10.91 6.85 -2.59
N CYS A 53 -11.26 7.53 -1.50
CA CYS A 53 -10.85 7.15 -0.15
C CYS A 53 -11.95 6.36 0.53
N TYR A 54 -11.60 5.23 1.14
CA TYR A 54 -12.48 4.41 1.94
C TYR A 54 -11.91 4.29 3.35
N ARG A 55 -12.79 4.30 4.35
CA ARG A 55 -12.42 4.04 5.75
C ARG A 55 -12.89 2.65 6.12
N VAL A 56 -11.97 1.81 6.58
CA VAL A 56 -12.33 0.51 7.16
C VAL A 56 -13.08 0.76 8.47
N ASP A 57 -14.26 0.16 8.59
CA ASP A 57 -15.08 0.23 9.80
C ASP A 57 -14.49 -0.67 10.89
N THR A 58 -13.57 -0.11 11.66
CA THR A 58 -12.83 -0.78 12.73
C THR A 58 -12.39 0.22 13.81
N SER A 59 -11.73 -0.24 14.87
CA SER A 59 -11.25 0.64 15.94
C SER A 59 -10.06 1.50 15.48
N GLN A 60 -9.82 2.63 16.17
CA GLN A 60 -8.62 3.43 15.91
C GLN A 60 -7.35 2.63 16.22
N THR A 61 -7.38 1.84 17.29
CA THR A 61 -6.26 0.97 17.68
C THR A 61 -5.89 0.00 16.58
N LYS A 62 -6.87 -0.67 15.95
CA LYS A 62 -6.60 -1.60 14.83
C LYS A 62 -6.05 -0.89 13.60
N ARG A 63 -6.56 0.30 13.26
CA ARG A 63 -5.99 1.10 12.17
C ARG A 63 -4.54 1.49 12.44
N ASN A 64 -4.24 1.93 13.65
CA ASN A 64 -2.88 2.30 14.03
C ASN A 64 -1.95 1.09 13.99
N ALA A 65 -2.40 -0.06 14.51
CA ALA A 65 -1.61 -1.29 14.49
C ALA A 65 -1.32 -1.78 13.06
N ALA A 66 -2.29 -1.66 12.15
CA ALA A 66 -2.10 -1.98 10.73
C ALA A 66 -1.02 -1.08 10.09
N VAL A 67 -1.05 0.23 10.39
CA VAL A 67 -0.03 1.18 9.92
C VAL A 67 1.34 0.84 10.50
N THR A 68 1.44 0.66 11.83
CA THR A 68 2.69 0.32 12.52
C THR A 68 3.31 -0.97 11.97
N TRP A 69 2.50 -1.99 11.71
CA TRP A 69 2.99 -3.25 11.14
C TRP A 69 3.64 -3.06 9.76
N VAL A 70 3.09 -2.19 8.91
CA VAL A 70 3.71 -1.88 7.62
C VAL A 70 4.97 -1.03 7.80
N GLU A 71 4.90 0.01 8.65
CA GLU A 71 6.00 0.93 8.90
C GLU A 71 7.25 0.24 9.46
N GLU A 72 7.09 -0.69 10.40
CA GLU A 72 8.20 -1.34 11.09
C GLU A 72 8.82 -2.49 10.27
N GLU A 73 8.02 -3.21 9.48
CA GLU A 73 8.48 -4.47 8.88
C GLU A 73 8.54 -4.49 7.36
N LYS A 74 7.74 -3.64 6.70
CA LYS A 74 7.42 -3.81 5.27
C LYS A 74 7.94 -2.69 4.38
N LEU A 75 8.27 -1.51 4.92
CA LEU A 75 8.92 -0.46 4.12
C LEU A 75 10.24 -0.97 3.49
N GLY A 76 10.46 -0.63 2.22
CA GLY A 76 11.62 -1.06 1.43
C GLY A 76 11.58 -2.50 0.92
N ARG A 77 10.55 -3.29 1.28
CA ARG A 77 10.32 -4.62 0.70
C ARG A 77 9.97 -4.50 -0.77
N ASN A 78 10.24 -5.55 -1.55
CA ASN A 78 10.05 -5.51 -3.00
C ASN A 78 8.56 -5.53 -3.36
N PHE A 79 8.23 -5.00 -4.53
CA PHE A 79 6.90 -5.15 -5.12
C PHE A 79 6.78 -6.51 -5.81
N ASN A 80 5.65 -7.21 -5.60
CA ASN A 80 5.39 -8.50 -6.22
C ASN A 80 4.60 -8.33 -7.52
N LEU A 81 5.14 -8.80 -8.65
CA LEU A 81 4.44 -8.84 -9.96
C LEU A 81 3.63 -10.13 -10.18
N SER A 82 3.83 -11.13 -9.32
CA SER A 82 3.15 -12.43 -9.37
C SER A 82 1.75 -12.35 -8.74
N PRO A 83 0.82 -13.27 -9.09
CA PRO A 83 -0.52 -13.27 -8.51
C PRO A 83 -0.46 -13.30 -6.96
N PRO A 84 -1.31 -12.50 -6.29
CA PRO A 84 -1.26 -12.33 -4.84
C PRO A 84 -1.49 -13.66 -4.11
N SER A 85 -0.65 -13.95 -3.10
CA SER A 85 -0.74 -15.15 -2.26
C SER A 85 -1.07 -14.74 -0.83
N PRO A 86 -2.34 -14.77 -0.40
CA PRO A 86 -2.79 -14.02 0.77
C PRO A 86 -2.00 -14.34 2.05
N CYS A 87 -1.18 -13.37 2.46
CA CYS A 87 -0.45 -13.29 3.73
C CYS A 87 0.63 -14.36 3.95
N ASP A 88 1.18 -14.89 2.85
CA ASP A 88 2.51 -15.49 2.81
C ASP A 88 3.23 -15.12 1.50
N PRO A 89 3.55 -13.83 1.27
CA PRO A 89 4.12 -13.40 0.00
C PRO A 89 5.67 -13.41 0.00
N GLY A 90 6.28 -13.94 1.06
CA GLY A 90 7.72 -13.84 1.27
C GLY A 90 8.18 -12.39 1.43
N ASP A 91 9.22 -12.00 0.70
CA ASP A 91 9.83 -10.66 0.76
C ASP A 91 9.21 -9.64 -0.22
N GLU A 92 8.21 -10.03 -1.00
CA GLU A 92 7.60 -9.19 -2.04
C GLU A 92 6.13 -8.88 -1.73
N TRP A 93 5.60 -7.73 -2.13
CA TRP A 93 4.24 -7.31 -1.76
C TRP A 93 3.49 -6.71 -2.94
N TYR A 94 2.27 -7.17 -3.18
CA TYR A 94 1.32 -6.52 -4.08
C TYR A 94 0.47 -5.49 -3.32
N CYS A 95 0.02 -4.42 -3.99
CA CYS A 95 -0.61 -3.27 -3.32
C CYS A 95 -1.85 -3.63 -2.48
N SER A 96 -2.78 -4.41 -3.04
CA SER A 96 -3.98 -4.83 -2.31
C SER A 96 -3.70 -5.89 -1.24
N GLU A 97 -2.65 -6.69 -1.45
CA GLU A 97 -2.26 -7.71 -0.49
C GLU A 97 -1.65 -7.09 0.77
N LEU A 98 -0.75 -6.12 0.60
CA LEU A 98 -0.17 -5.34 1.70
C LEU A 98 -1.27 -4.75 2.58
N VAL A 99 -2.26 -4.09 1.97
CA VAL A 99 -3.38 -3.49 2.68
C VAL A 99 -4.23 -4.55 3.37
N TYR A 100 -4.55 -5.66 2.68
CA TYR A 100 -5.36 -6.74 3.27
C TYR A 100 -4.66 -7.37 4.49
N CYS A 101 -3.39 -7.75 4.37
CA CYS A 101 -2.66 -8.42 5.45
C CYS A 101 -2.40 -7.49 6.63
N ALA A 102 -2.11 -6.22 6.38
CA ALA A 102 -1.95 -5.24 7.46
C ALA A 102 -3.18 -5.14 8.36
N TYR A 103 -4.39 -5.30 7.83
CA TYR A 103 -5.61 -5.32 8.65
C TYR A 103 -5.98 -6.71 9.19
N LYS A 104 -5.59 -7.80 8.53
CA LYS A 104 -5.90 -9.17 8.95
C LYS A 104 -5.10 -9.61 10.17
N GLU A 105 -3.83 -9.18 10.26
CA GLU A 105 -2.91 -9.56 11.34
C GLU A 105 -3.12 -8.79 12.66
N GLN A 106 -4.18 -7.96 12.76
CA GLN A 106 -4.46 -7.04 13.88
C GLN A 106 -5.89 -7.21 14.42
#